data_AF-A0A8D9D679-F1
#
_entry.id   AF-A0A8D9D679-F1
#
_cell.length_a   1.000
_cell.length_b   1.000
_cell.length_c   1.000
_cell.angle_alpha   90.00
_cell.angle_beta   90.00
_cell.angle_gamma   90.00
#
_symmetry.space_group_name_H-M   'P 1'
#
loop_
_entity.id
_entity.type
_entity.pdbx_description
1 polymer ?
#
loop_
_entity_poly.entity_id
_entity_poly.type
_entity_poly.pdbx_seq_one_letter_code
_entity_poly.pdbx_strand_id
1 'polypeptide(L)' 'VIAAEPRSIENAIRCGGLAPKKTVYIKNILSRLQNERGRLSFDYLCGLLVEEVKTELYHYKGI' A
#
# COMPACT_ATOMS: atom_id res chain seq x y z
N VAL A 1 8.06 4.42 7.35
CA VAL A 1 7.53 4.71 5.98
C VAL A 1 6.32 5.63 6.03
N ILE A 2 5.30 5.37 6.85
CA ILE A 2 4.09 6.24 6.93
C ILE A 2 4.44 7.69 7.26
N ALA A 3 5.28 7.90 8.28
CA ALA A 3 5.77 9.21 8.68
C ALA A 3 6.89 9.78 7.78
N ALA A 4 7.34 9.03 6.77
CA ALA A 4 8.41 9.52 5.90
C ALA A 4 7.87 10.54 4.89
N GLU A 5 8.69 11.55 4.62
CA GLU A 5 8.40 12.53 3.57
C GLU A 5 8.31 11.83 2.20
N PRO A 6 7.35 12.21 1.34
CA PRO A 6 7.18 11.59 0.03
C PRO A 6 8.48 11.58 -0.80
N ARG A 7 9.25 12.67 -0.77
CA ARG A 7 10.54 12.78 -1.50
C ARG A 7 11.56 11.74 -1.04
N SER A 8 11.59 11.41 0.25
CA SER A 8 12.51 10.39 0.78
C SER A 8 12.16 9.00 0.24
N ILE A 9 10.86 8.69 0.15
CA ILE A 9 10.38 7.43 -0.42
C ILE A 9 10.67 7.40 -1.93
N GLU A 10 10.33 8.46 -2.65
CA GLU A 10 10.55 8.56 -4.09
C GLU A 10 12.02 8.35 -4.47
N ASN A 11 12.93 9.02 -3.76
CA ASN A 11 14.37 8.87 -3.98
C ASN A 11 14.85 7.44 -3.69
N ALA A 12 14.29 6.79 -2.67
CA ALA A 12 14.64 5.40 -2.32
C ALA A 12 14.20 4.39 -3.38
N ILE A 13 13.14 4.69 -4.17
CA ILE A 13 12.59 3.78 -5.19
C ILE A 13 12.81 4.26 -6.64
N ARG A 14 13.72 5.22 -6.86
CA ARG A 14 13.90 5.92 -8.14
C ARG A 14 14.41 5.03 -9.30
N CYS A 15 14.84 3.80 -9.00
CA CYS A 15 15.51 2.91 -9.95
C CYS A 15 14.64 2.44 -11.14
N GLY A 16 13.31 2.39 -11.02
CA GLY A 16 12.43 1.71 -11.98
C GLY A 16 11.41 2.59 -12.70
N GLY A 17 11.58 3.91 -12.70
CA GLY A 17 10.58 4.85 -13.23
C GLY A 17 9.27 4.84 -12.42
N LEU A 18 8.41 5.83 -12.68
CA LEU A 18 7.13 6.05 -11.98
C LEU A 18 7.25 6.24 -10.46
N ALA A 19 8.46 6.51 -9.94
CA ALA A 19 8.70 6.70 -8.50
C ALA A 19 7.76 7.72 -7.84
N PRO A 20 7.41 8.88 -8.46
CA PRO A 20 6.43 9.80 -7.89
C PRO A 20 5.05 9.14 -7.69
N LYS A 21 4.58 8.38 -8.69
CA LYS A 21 3.28 7.70 -8.66
C LYS A 21 3.26 6.53 -7.68
N LYS A 22 4.33 5.71 -7.66
CA LYS A 22 4.51 4.59 -6.74
C LYS A 22 4.58 5.07 -5.28
N THR A 23 5.19 6.22 -5.03
CA THR A 23 5.22 6.84 -3.69
C THR A 23 3.83 7.13 -3.16
N VAL A 24 2.94 7.68 -3.99
CA VAL A 24 1.55 7.94 -3.62
C VAL A 24 0.81 6.64 -3.27
N TYR A 25 0.96 5.59 -4.08
CA TYR A 25 0.33 4.29 -3.82
C TYR A 25 0.82 3.63 -2.54
N ILE A 26 2.14 3.61 -2.32
CA ILE A 26 2.74 3.07 -1.09
C ILE A 26 2.19 3.79 0.15
N LYS A 27 2.18 5.13 0.15
CA LYS A 27 1.64 5.89 1.29
C LYS A 27 0.15 5.62 1.49
N ASN A 28 -0.64 5.56 0.43
CA ASN A 28 -2.08 5.30 0.55
C ASN A 28 -2.36 3.90 1.13
N ILE A 29 -1.68 2.86 0.65
CA ILE A 29 -1.85 1.49 1.16
C ILE A 29 -1.50 1.43 2.65
N LEU A 30 -0.35 1.98 3.04
CA LEU A 30 0.11 1.95 4.43
C LEU A 30 -0.79 2.77 5.36
N SER A 31 -1.21 3.98 4.94
CA SER A 31 -2.14 4.80 5.73
C SER A 31 -3.49 4.09 5.90
N ARG A 32 -4.00 3.44 4.86
CA ARG A 32 -5.26 2.70 4.94
C ARG A 32 -5.17 1.52 5.89
N LEU A 33 -4.13 0.68 5.76
CA LEU A 33 -3.89 -0.43 6.68
C LEU A 33 -3.78 0.06 8.13
N GLN A 34 -3.06 1.15 8.36
CA GLN A 34 -2.91 1.73 9.69
C GLN A 34 -4.25 2.23 10.26
N ASN A 35 -5.05 2.93 9.45
CA ASN A 35 -6.27 3.58 9.90
C ASN A 35 -7.44 2.60 10.06
N GLU A 36 -7.57 1.63 9.14
CA GLU A 36 -8.71 0.70 9.12
C GLU A 36 -8.44 -0.58 9.92
N ARG A 37 -7.18 -1.03 10.00
CA ARG A 37 -6.81 -2.31 10.62
C ARG A 37 -5.90 -2.16 11.84
N GLY A 38 -5.34 -0.97 12.08
CA GLY A 38 -4.40 -0.73 13.18
C GLY A 38 -3.03 -1.41 13.02
N ARG A 39 -2.81 -2.14 11.92
CA ARG A 39 -1.59 -2.93 11.68
C ARG A 39 -1.21 -2.91 10.20
N LEU A 40 0.09 -2.86 9.92
CA LEU A 40 0.65 -2.86 8.56
C LEU A 40 0.82 -4.28 8.01
N SER A 41 -0.29 -5.02 7.96
CA SER A 41 -0.29 -6.40 7.47
C SER A 41 -1.59 -6.75 6.76
N PHE A 42 -1.46 -7.63 5.77
CA PHE A 42 -2.56 -8.27 5.06
C PHE A 42 -2.88 -9.68 5.59
N ASP A 43 -2.35 -10.10 6.76
CA ASP A 43 -2.60 -11.43 7.34
C ASP A 43 -4.10 -11.77 7.44
N TYR A 44 -4.97 -10.75 7.56
CA TYR A 44 -6.42 -10.93 7.59
C TYR A 44 -7.01 -11.53 6.30
N LEU A 45 -6.29 -11.43 5.18
CA LEU A 45 -6.72 -12.00 3.89
C LEU A 45 -6.60 -13.53 3.86
N CYS A 46 -5.74 -14.13 4.69
CA CYS A 46 -5.46 -15.57 4.63
C CYS A 46 -6.68 -16.45 4.99
N GLY A 47 -7.69 -15.89 5.65
CA GLY A 47 -8.93 -16.60 5.98
C GLY A 47 -10.08 -16.41 4.99
N LEU A 48 -9.87 -15.64 3.91
CA LEU A 48 -10.92 -15.26 2.96
C LEU A 48 -10.93 -16.14 1.70
N LEU A 49 -12.07 -16.20 1.02
CA LEU A 49 -12.17 -16.80 -0.31
C LEU A 49 -11.41 -15.97 -1.34
N VAL A 50 -10.92 -16.62 -2.40
CA VAL A 50 -10.15 -15.95 -3.46
C VAL A 50 -10.88 -14.75 -4.05
N GLU A 51 -12.19 -14.83 -4.24
CA GLU A 51 -12.98 -13.72 -4.79
C GLU A 51 -13.11 -12.55 -3.81
N GLU A 52 -13.18 -12.83 -2.50
CA GLU A 52 -13.16 -11.81 -1.46
C GLU A 52 -11.79 -11.14 -1.36
N VAL A 53 -10.70 -11.92 -1.46
CA VAL A 53 -9.32 -11.38 -1.51
C VAL A 53 -9.15 -10.46 -2.72
N LYS A 54 -9.56 -10.89 -3.91
CA LYS A 54 -9.51 -10.05 -5.12
C LYS A 54 -10.30 -8.76 -4.90
N THR A 55 -11.53 -8.88 -4.41
CA THR A 55 -12.41 -7.74 -4.15
C THR A 55 -11.73 -6.76 -3.21
N GLU A 56 -11.19 -7.21 -2.08
CA GLU A 56 -10.50 -6.36 -1.10
C GLU A 56 -9.26 -5.69 -1.72
N LEU A 57 -8.43 -6.44 -2.46
CA LEU A 57 -7.23 -5.93 -3.12
C LEU A 57 -7.54 -4.85 -4.18
N TYR A 58 -8.63 -4.98 -4.93
CA TYR A 58 -9.06 -3.98 -5.91
C TYR A 58 -9.32 -2.59 -5.31
N HIS A 59 -9.61 -2.50 -4.00
CA HIS A 59 -9.83 -1.20 -3.36
C HIS A 59 -8.52 -0.44 -3.11
N TYR A 60 -7.36 -1.08 -3.21
CA TYR A 60 -6.06 -0.44 -3.03
C TYR A 60 -5.54 0.10 -4.38
N LYS A 61 -5.43 1.42 -4.49
CA LYS A 61 -4.90 2.06 -5.70
C LYS A 61 -3.46 1.61 -5.96
N GLY A 62 -3.21 1.07 -7.16
CA GLY A 62 -1.88 0.62 -7.59
C GLY A 62 -1.60 -0.86 -7.37
N ILE A 63 -2.59 -1.61 -6.88
CA ILE A 63 -2.67 -3.07 -6.94
C ILE A 63 -3.35 -3.49 -8.24
#